data_AF-A0A8S9E759-F1
#
_entry.id   AF-A0A8S9E759-F1
#
_cell.length_a   1.000
_cell.length_b   1.000
_cell.length_c   1.000
_cell.angle_alpha   90.00
_cell.angle_beta   90.00
_cell.angle_gamma   90.00
#
_symmetry.space_group_name_H-M   'P 1'
#
loop_
_entity.id
_entity.type
_entity.pdbx_description
1 polymer ?
#
loop_
_entity_poly.entity_id
_entity_poly.type
_entity_poly.pdbx_seq_one_letter_code
_entity_poly.pdbx_strand_id
1 'polypeptide(L)'
;PPVPASAPAASAALPPRALGPPPLGPVSPAPRAESGKPSAAACLEECGPEEGGVPADAVLAPLREALDACRPTVQKQVCDDIGRRLTVLGDAWAQGKLSAPVRKRMSLLVQELQQQHWDAADEIHRSLMVDHVNEVSQWLVGVKRLIAESRSLPAAEPAAATDGSAQAGPGPEDP
;
A
#
# COMPACT_ATOMS: atom_id res chain seq x y z
N PRO A 1 -26.12 -47.75 0.30
CA PRO A 1 -27.43 -47.15 -0.04
C PRO A 1 -28.44 -47.29 1.11
N PRO A 2 -29.08 -46.19 1.50
CA PRO A 2 -30.50 -46.00 1.18
C PRO A 2 -30.80 -44.60 0.59
N VAL A 3 -31.95 -44.51 -0.09
CA VAL A 3 -32.47 -43.40 -0.92
C VAL A 3 -33.57 -42.61 -0.16
N PRO A 4 -34.32 -41.66 -0.77
CA PRO A 4 -34.29 -40.23 -0.43
C PRO A 4 -35.66 -39.74 0.10
N ALA A 5 -35.77 -38.45 0.45
CA ALA A 5 -36.95 -37.59 0.21
C ALA A 5 -37.00 -36.40 1.18
N SER A 6 -37.01 -35.19 0.63
CA SER A 6 -38.09 -34.22 0.88
C SER A 6 -37.78 -32.90 0.19
N ALA A 7 -38.53 -32.62 -0.87
CA ALA A 7 -38.92 -31.26 -1.22
C ALA A 7 -40.19 -30.91 -0.43
N PRO A 8 -40.40 -29.61 -0.12
CA PRO A 8 -41.64 -29.01 -0.60
C PRO A 8 -41.44 -27.62 -1.21
N ALA A 9 -42.46 -27.26 -1.98
CA ALA A 9 -42.57 -26.08 -2.82
C ALA A 9 -43.08 -24.83 -2.08
N ALA A 10 -42.87 -23.69 -2.76
CA ALA A 10 -43.70 -22.47 -2.80
C ALA A 10 -43.84 -21.60 -1.53
N SER A 11 -43.40 -20.35 -1.66
CA SER A 11 -44.06 -19.15 -1.10
C SER A 11 -43.48 -17.94 -1.84
N ALA A 12 -44.22 -17.27 -2.72
CA ALA A 12 -45.36 -16.37 -2.48
C ALA A 12 -44.89 -14.93 -2.72
N ALA A 13 -45.57 -14.28 -3.67
CA ALA A 13 -45.31 -12.95 -4.18
C ALA A 13 -45.40 -11.87 -3.08
N LEU A 14 -44.58 -10.83 -3.21
CA LEU A 14 -44.70 -9.58 -2.45
C LEU A 14 -45.33 -8.47 -3.32
N PRO A 15 -46.19 -7.61 -2.75
CA PRO A 15 -46.99 -6.62 -3.48
C PRO A 15 -46.19 -5.33 -3.78
N PRO A 16 -46.63 -4.52 -4.76
CA PRO A 16 -46.02 -3.23 -5.06
C PRO A 16 -46.53 -2.18 -4.06
N ARG A 17 -45.63 -1.33 -3.53
CA ARG A 17 -46.03 -0.14 -2.77
C ARG A 17 -45.37 1.10 -3.38
N ALA A 18 -46.24 1.93 -3.94
CA ALA A 18 -45.98 3.22 -4.55
C ALA A 18 -45.56 4.28 -3.53
N LEU A 19 -44.76 5.27 -3.94
CA LEU A 19 -44.77 6.65 -3.44
C LEU A 19 -43.90 7.54 -4.39
N GLY A 20 -44.48 8.56 -5.03
CA GLY A 20 -43.79 9.59 -5.85
C GLY A 20 -43.00 10.62 -5.01
N PRO A 21 -42.57 11.83 -5.48
CA PRO A 21 -43.10 12.71 -6.56
C PRO A 21 -41.97 13.37 -7.45
N PRO A 22 -42.08 14.62 -7.98
CA PRO A 22 -42.59 15.09 -9.28
C PRO A 22 -41.47 15.64 -10.24
N PRO A 23 -41.79 16.28 -11.40
CA PRO A 23 -40.93 16.34 -12.59
C PRO A 23 -40.22 17.69 -12.85
N LEU A 24 -39.46 17.71 -13.96
CA LEU A 24 -38.98 18.84 -14.78
C LEU A 24 -37.70 19.58 -14.33
N GLY A 25 -36.62 19.30 -15.05
CA GLY A 25 -35.53 20.25 -15.29
C GLY A 25 -35.13 20.23 -16.77
N PRO A 26 -35.12 21.37 -17.48
CA PRO A 26 -34.52 21.48 -18.81
C PRO A 26 -32.98 21.47 -18.62
N VAL A 27 -32.13 21.14 -19.60
CA VAL A 27 -31.77 22.07 -20.67
C VAL A 27 -30.61 21.47 -21.50
N SER A 28 -30.77 21.56 -22.83
CA SER A 28 -29.76 21.66 -23.91
C SER A 28 -28.71 20.55 -24.17
N PRO A 29 -28.68 20.03 -25.42
CA PRO A 29 -27.47 19.55 -26.05
C PRO A 29 -26.85 20.58 -27.02
N ALA A 30 -25.52 20.51 -27.14
CA ALA A 30 -24.60 21.22 -28.05
C ALA A 30 -24.01 22.55 -27.53
N PRO A 31 -22.69 22.77 -27.78
CA PRO A 31 -22.34 23.34 -29.08
C PRO A 31 -21.14 22.68 -29.79
N ARG A 32 -20.96 23.20 -31.00
CA ARG A 32 -20.08 22.82 -32.10
C ARG A 32 -18.59 22.81 -31.75
N ALA A 33 -17.87 22.03 -32.55
CA ALA A 33 -16.44 22.17 -32.80
C ALA A 33 -16.05 23.60 -33.19
N GLU A 34 -14.95 24.12 -32.61
CA GLU A 34 -14.03 24.99 -33.32
C GLU A 34 -12.61 24.90 -32.75
N SER A 35 -11.66 25.01 -33.67
CA SER A 35 -10.21 25.01 -33.56
C SER A 35 -9.67 26.22 -32.77
N GLY A 36 -8.63 26.04 -31.96
CA GLY A 36 -7.92 27.15 -31.33
C GLY A 36 -6.75 26.75 -30.41
N LYS A 37 -5.56 26.59 -30.98
CA LYS A 37 -4.23 26.69 -30.31
C LYS A 37 -3.86 28.20 -30.30
N PRO A 38 -3.20 28.83 -29.29
CA PRO A 38 -2.03 28.32 -28.56
C PRO A 38 -1.82 28.75 -27.08
N SER A 39 -0.89 28.04 -26.43
CA SER A 39 0.11 28.53 -25.44
C SER A 39 -0.32 29.19 -24.12
N ALA A 40 -0.19 28.46 -23.01
CA ALA A 40 0.82 28.71 -21.96
C ALA A 40 0.46 27.94 -20.66
N ALA A 41 1.40 27.09 -20.21
CA ALA A 41 1.58 26.59 -18.84
C ALA A 41 0.34 26.57 -17.92
N ALA A 42 -0.43 25.50 -18.01
CA ALA A 42 -1.16 24.98 -16.86
C ALA A 42 -0.51 23.64 -16.50
N CYS A 43 0.14 23.63 -15.33
CA CYS A 43 0.53 22.43 -14.63
C CYS A 43 -0.72 21.58 -14.34
N LEU A 44 -0.47 20.29 -14.10
CA LEU A 44 -1.43 19.28 -13.65
C LEU A 44 -2.25 18.68 -14.80
N GLU A 45 -1.66 17.67 -15.45
CA GLU A 45 -2.45 16.62 -16.06
C GLU A 45 -3.47 16.16 -15.02
N GLU A 46 -4.74 16.36 -15.36
CA GLU A 46 -5.87 15.89 -14.59
C GLU A 46 -5.73 14.38 -14.37
N CYS A 47 -5.56 14.07 -13.10
CA CYS A 47 -6.10 12.90 -12.44
C CYS A 47 -7.49 12.55 -13.03
N GLY A 48 -7.51 11.61 -13.96
CA GLY A 48 -8.74 10.95 -14.35
C GLY A 48 -9.30 10.19 -13.14
N PRO A 49 -10.60 10.34 -12.80
CA PRO A 49 -11.26 9.56 -11.76
C PRO A 49 -11.53 8.14 -12.28
N GLU A 50 -10.47 7.37 -12.48
CA GLU A 50 -10.55 5.99 -12.95
C GLU A 50 -10.63 5.07 -11.71
N GLU A 51 -11.86 4.83 -11.27
CA GLU A 51 -12.32 3.55 -10.72
C GLU A 51 -11.44 2.90 -9.61
N GLY A 52 -11.66 3.32 -8.36
CA GLY A 52 -11.65 2.44 -7.17
C GLY A 52 -10.39 1.60 -6.86
N GLY A 53 -9.26 1.86 -7.51
CA GLY A 53 -8.04 1.09 -7.38
C GLY A 53 -6.95 1.85 -6.65
N VAL A 54 -6.23 1.17 -5.76
CA VAL A 54 -4.97 1.69 -5.22
C VAL A 54 -4.01 1.99 -6.38
N PRO A 55 -3.51 3.22 -6.53
CA PRO A 55 -2.52 3.52 -7.56
C PRO A 55 -1.17 2.87 -7.20
N ALA A 56 -0.48 2.34 -8.22
CA ALA A 56 0.81 1.68 -8.02
C ALA A 56 1.83 2.59 -7.32
N ASP A 57 1.80 3.88 -7.66
CA ASP A 57 2.70 4.88 -7.12
C ASP A 57 2.56 5.07 -5.61
N ALA A 58 1.35 5.00 -5.06
CA ALA A 58 1.11 5.12 -3.62
C ALA A 58 1.72 3.96 -2.80
N VAL A 59 2.04 2.84 -3.44
CA VAL A 59 2.69 1.67 -2.81
C VAL A 59 4.18 1.65 -3.14
N LEU A 60 4.54 1.91 -4.41
CA LEU A 60 5.92 1.84 -4.87
C LEU A 60 6.77 3.02 -4.37
N ALA A 61 6.22 4.24 -4.30
CA ALA A 61 6.99 5.40 -3.89
C ALA A 61 7.50 5.27 -2.43
N PRO A 62 6.66 4.91 -1.43
CA PRO A 62 7.15 4.75 -0.06
C PRO A 62 8.12 3.56 0.10
N LEU A 63 7.93 2.47 -0.66
CA LEU A 63 8.86 1.34 -0.65
C LEU A 63 10.25 1.73 -1.18
N ARG A 64 10.29 2.57 -2.23
CA ARG A 64 11.55 3.07 -2.79
C ARG A 64 12.23 4.06 -1.86
N GLU A 65 11.45 4.90 -1.19
CA GLU A 65 11.96 5.84 -0.19
C GLU A 65 12.56 5.10 1.02
N ALA A 66 11.85 4.08 1.54
CA ALA A 66 12.37 3.21 2.60
C ALA A 66 13.67 2.49 2.17
N LEU A 67 13.76 2.04 0.92
CA LEU A 67 14.98 1.44 0.38
C LEU A 67 16.15 2.43 0.33
N ASP A 68 15.91 3.67 -0.08
CA ASP A 68 16.96 4.69 -0.13
C ASP A 68 17.43 5.08 1.29
N ALA A 69 16.50 5.14 2.26
CA ALA A 69 16.82 5.32 3.67
C ALA A 69 17.65 4.17 4.25
N CYS A 70 17.43 2.94 3.78
CA CYS A 70 18.23 1.77 4.18
C CYS A 70 19.60 1.70 3.49
N ARG A 71 19.77 2.31 2.31
CA ARG A 71 20.98 2.23 1.48
C ARG A 71 22.32 2.57 2.18
N PRO A 72 22.42 3.56 3.09
CA PRO A 72 23.69 3.86 3.77
C PRO A 72 24.08 2.83 4.83
N THR A 73 23.12 2.07 5.37
CA THR A 73 23.34 1.16 6.51
C THR A 73 23.41 -0.30 6.05
N VAL A 74 22.79 -0.61 4.91
CA VAL A 74 22.62 -1.96 4.39
C VAL A 74 23.62 -2.23 3.27
N GLN A 75 24.02 -3.50 3.09
CA GLN A 75 24.92 -3.88 2.00
C GLN A 75 24.32 -3.53 0.63
N LYS A 76 25.15 -2.98 -0.26
CA LYS A 76 24.78 -2.60 -1.64
C LYS A 76 24.05 -3.74 -2.38
N GLN A 77 24.48 -4.99 -2.17
CA GLN A 77 23.86 -6.16 -2.79
C GLN A 77 22.42 -6.40 -2.32
N VAL A 78 22.13 -6.15 -1.05
CA VAL A 78 20.78 -6.30 -0.49
C VAL A 78 19.89 -5.18 -1.02
N CYS A 79 20.38 -3.93 -1.04
CA CYS A 79 19.68 -2.81 -1.65
C CYS A 79 19.38 -3.04 -3.14
N ASP A 80 20.32 -3.61 -3.90
CA ASP A 80 20.16 -3.92 -5.32
C ASP A 80 19.18 -5.09 -5.55
N ASP A 81 19.20 -6.13 -4.70
CA ASP A 81 18.20 -7.21 -4.73
C ASP A 81 16.79 -6.69 -4.45
N ILE A 82 16.61 -5.89 -3.39
CA ILE A 82 15.31 -5.30 -3.06
C ILE A 82 14.85 -4.39 -4.19
N GLY A 83 15.75 -3.58 -4.77
CA GLY A 83 15.45 -2.72 -5.91
C GLY A 83 14.95 -3.52 -7.13
N ARG A 84 15.62 -4.63 -7.47
CA ARG A 84 15.13 -5.55 -8.51
C ARG A 84 13.75 -6.12 -8.20
N ARG A 85 13.50 -6.49 -6.93
CA ARG A 85 12.20 -7.03 -6.49
C ARG A 85 11.09 -5.97 -6.59
N LEU A 86 11.37 -4.71 -6.26
CA LEU A 86 10.42 -3.60 -6.42
C LEU A 86 10.10 -3.33 -7.90
N THR A 87 11.08 -3.45 -8.79
CA THR A 87 10.83 -3.36 -10.25
C THR A 87 9.89 -4.46 -10.72
N VAL A 88 10.08 -5.70 -10.25
CA VAL A 88 9.18 -6.82 -10.54
C VAL A 88 7.77 -6.57 -10.01
N LEU A 89 7.63 -6.01 -8.80
CA LEU A 89 6.33 -5.61 -8.26
C LEU A 89 5.65 -4.57 -9.15
N GLY A 90 6.39 -3.54 -9.59
CA GLY A 90 5.87 -2.51 -10.49
C GLY A 90 5.43 -3.07 -11.85
N ASP A 91 6.20 -3.98 -12.41
CA ASP A 91 5.85 -4.68 -13.66
C ASP A 91 4.59 -5.55 -13.49
N ALA A 92 4.48 -6.33 -12.41
CA ALA A 92 3.29 -7.11 -12.10
C ALA A 92 2.04 -6.23 -11.90
N TRP A 93 2.22 -5.04 -11.31
CA TRP A 93 1.15 -4.06 -11.13
C TRP A 93 0.70 -3.45 -12.46
N ALA A 94 1.64 -3.02 -13.30
CA ALA A 94 1.37 -2.45 -14.61
C ALA A 94 0.73 -3.46 -15.57
N GLN A 95 1.13 -4.73 -15.47
CA GLN A 95 0.53 -5.84 -16.22
C GLN A 95 -0.85 -6.25 -15.68
N GLY A 96 -1.32 -5.68 -14.58
CA GLY A 96 -2.59 -6.04 -13.96
C GLY A 96 -2.62 -7.47 -13.40
N LYS A 97 -1.44 -8.08 -13.16
CA LYS A 97 -1.31 -9.42 -12.58
C LYS A 97 -1.64 -9.46 -11.09
N LEU A 98 -1.77 -8.30 -10.44
CA LEU A 98 -2.10 -8.17 -9.03
C LEU A 98 -3.61 -8.03 -8.85
N SER A 99 -4.19 -9.03 -8.18
CA SER A 99 -5.58 -9.02 -7.78
C SER A 99 -5.92 -7.80 -6.91
N ALA A 100 -7.15 -7.28 -7.01
CA ALA A 100 -7.64 -6.18 -6.18
C ALA A 100 -7.37 -6.36 -4.66
N PRO A 101 -7.60 -7.55 -4.05
CA PRO A 101 -7.25 -7.77 -2.64
C PRO A 101 -5.75 -7.62 -2.35
N VAL A 102 -4.87 -8.02 -3.27
CA VAL A 102 -3.41 -7.88 -3.12
C VAL A 102 -3.02 -6.42 -3.15
N ARG A 103 -3.57 -5.64 -4.09
CA ARG A 103 -3.32 -4.19 -4.19
C ARG A 103 -3.74 -3.45 -2.92
N LYS A 104 -4.93 -3.77 -2.37
CA LYS A 104 -5.43 -3.19 -1.11
C LYS A 104 -4.56 -3.56 0.09
N ARG A 105 -4.18 -4.83 0.22
CA ARG A 105 -3.29 -5.30 1.30
C ARG A 105 -1.90 -4.70 1.21
N MET A 106 -1.39 -4.46 0.00
CA MET A 106 -0.11 -3.78 -0.20
C MET A 106 -0.14 -2.33 0.27
N SER A 107 -1.24 -1.59 0.06
CA SER A 107 -1.39 -0.27 0.67
C SER A 107 -1.32 -0.31 2.19
N LEU A 108 -1.98 -1.29 2.81
CA LEU A 108 -1.93 -1.47 4.26
C LEU A 108 -0.51 -1.81 4.72
N LEU A 109 0.19 -2.71 4.03
CA LEU A 109 1.57 -3.06 4.35
C LEU A 109 2.48 -1.83 4.31
N VAL A 110 2.32 -0.98 3.31
CA VAL A 110 3.09 0.27 3.17
C VAL A 110 2.72 1.30 4.24
N GLN A 111 1.45 1.33 4.67
CA GLN A 111 1.01 2.16 5.79
C GLN A 111 1.64 1.71 7.12
N GLU A 112 1.68 0.39 7.38
CA GLU A 112 2.32 -0.17 8.56
C GLU A 112 3.85 0.01 8.52
N LEU A 113 4.47 -0.08 7.33
CA LEU A 113 5.89 0.20 7.14
C LEU A 113 6.25 1.64 7.57
N GLN A 114 5.44 2.62 7.18
CA GLN A 114 5.64 4.03 7.54
C GLN A 114 5.43 4.28 9.03
N GLN A 115 4.48 3.56 9.66
CA GLN A 115 4.25 3.62 11.10
C GLN A 115 5.28 2.81 11.92
N GLN A 116 6.28 2.19 11.25
CA GLN A 116 7.25 1.30 11.86
C GLN A 116 6.61 0.11 12.62
N HIS A 117 5.39 -0.28 12.22
CA HIS A 117 4.67 -1.42 12.77
C HIS A 117 5.08 -2.71 12.06
N TRP A 118 6.29 -3.18 12.37
CA TRP A 118 6.87 -4.35 11.71
C TRP A 118 6.06 -5.64 11.93
N ASP A 119 5.44 -5.81 13.11
CA ASP A 119 4.60 -6.97 13.43
C ASP A 119 3.31 -7.01 12.60
N ALA A 120 2.64 -5.87 12.43
CA ALA A 120 1.45 -5.75 11.60
C ALA A 120 1.78 -5.99 10.11
N ALA A 121 2.93 -5.50 9.65
CA ALA A 121 3.43 -5.78 8.31
C ALA A 121 3.71 -7.29 8.09
N ASP A 122 4.24 -8.01 9.10
CA ASP A 122 4.44 -9.47 9.03
C ASP A 122 3.10 -10.24 8.99
N GLU A 123 2.08 -9.76 9.70
CA GLU A 123 0.74 -10.35 9.65
C GLU A 123 0.12 -10.22 8.26
N ILE A 124 0.19 -9.03 7.65
CA ILE A 124 -0.26 -8.80 6.27
C ILE A 124 0.54 -9.68 5.29
N HIS A 125 1.85 -9.80 5.49
CA HIS A 125 2.71 -10.70 4.72
C HIS A 125 2.25 -12.16 4.83
N ARG A 126 1.95 -12.67 6.03
CA ARG A 126 1.42 -14.04 6.21
C ARG A 126 0.09 -14.22 5.51
N SER A 127 -0.84 -13.28 5.64
CA SER A 127 -2.12 -13.36 4.94
C SER A 127 -1.94 -13.39 3.41
N LEU A 128 -1.05 -12.55 2.87
CA LEU A 128 -0.73 -12.56 1.44
C LEU A 128 -0.08 -13.87 0.98
N MET A 129 0.81 -14.45 1.79
CA MET A 129 1.43 -15.75 1.49
C MET A 129 0.46 -16.92 1.58
N VAL A 130 -0.66 -16.81 2.29
CA VAL A 130 -1.68 -17.87 2.36
C VAL A 130 -2.65 -17.76 1.20
N ASP A 131 -3.15 -16.56 0.91
CA ASP A 131 -4.22 -16.38 -0.07
C ASP A 131 -3.71 -16.23 -1.51
N HIS A 132 -2.55 -15.59 -1.73
CA HIS A 132 -2.10 -15.16 -3.07
C HIS A 132 -0.59 -15.36 -3.28
N VAL A 133 -0.03 -16.49 -2.80
CA VAL A 133 1.42 -16.77 -2.85
C VAL A 133 2.01 -16.72 -4.26
N ASN A 134 1.27 -17.19 -5.27
CA ASN A 134 1.73 -17.23 -6.65
C ASN A 134 1.97 -15.83 -7.23
N GLU A 135 1.24 -14.82 -6.77
CA GLU A 135 1.39 -13.43 -7.23
C GLU A 135 2.47 -12.68 -6.45
N VAL A 136 2.58 -12.93 -5.13
CA VAL A 136 3.41 -12.12 -4.23
C VAL A 136 4.80 -12.70 -3.97
N SER A 137 4.97 -14.03 -3.99
CA SER A 137 6.23 -14.70 -3.57
C SER A 137 7.48 -14.22 -4.29
N GLN A 138 7.35 -13.79 -5.55
CA GLN A 138 8.47 -13.36 -6.37
C GLN A 138 9.10 -12.04 -5.90
N TRP A 139 8.35 -11.12 -5.31
CA TRP A 139 8.87 -9.81 -4.89
C TRP A 139 8.71 -9.56 -3.39
N LEU A 140 7.75 -10.22 -2.74
CA LEU A 140 7.42 -10.05 -1.32
C LEU A 140 8.58 -10.46 -0.39
N VAL A 141 9.43 -11.40 -0.80
CA VAL A 141 10.65 -11.75 -0.03
C VAL A 141 11.64 -10.58 0.06
N GLY A 142 11.70 -9.74 -0.98
CA GLY A 142 12.48 -8.50 -0.98
C GLY A 142 11.86 -7.45 -0.05
N VAL A 143 10.53 -7.35 -0.03
CA VAL A 143 9.81 -6.47 0.90
C VAL A 143 9.99 -6.92 2.35
N LYS A 144 9.95 -8.23 2.64
CA LYS A 144 10.24 -8.76 3.97
C LYS A 144 11.67 -8.46 4.42
N ARG A 145 12.63 -8.57 3.50
CA ARG A 145 14.01 -8.15 3.75
C ARG A 145 14.06 -6.65 4.07
N LEU A 146 13.42 -5.82 3.24
CA LEU A 146 13.34 -4.37 3.46
C LEU A 146 12.78 -4.02 4.85
N ILE A 147 11.72 -4.69 5.30
CA ILE A 147 11.15 -4.54 6.64
C ILE A 147 12.19 -4.88 7.72
N ALA A 148 12.89 -6.01 7.59
CA ALA A 148 13.89 -6.43 8.56
C ALA A 148 15.09 -5.47 8.62
N GLU A 149 15.55 -4.98 7.47
CA GLU A 149 16.63 -3.98 7.41
C GLU A 149 16.17 -2.62 7.96
N SER A 150 14.93 -2.20 7.66
CA SER A 150 14.35 -0.95 8.17
C SER A 150 14.17 -0.98 9.70
N ARG A 151 13.85 -2.15 10.27
CA ARG A 151 13.85 -2.38 11.72
C ARG A 151 15.25 -2.34 12.32
N SER A 152 16.26 -2.78 11.56
CA SER A 152 17.66 -2.80 12.00
C SER A 152 18.35 -1.46 11.83
N LEU A 153 17.76 -0.51 11.10
CA LEU A 153 18.22 0.87 11.13
C LEU A 153 18.14 1.34 12.59
N PRO A 154 19.24 1.85 13.17
CA PRO A 154 19.13 2.55 14.43
C PRO A 154 18.16 3.69 14.17
N ALA A 155 16.94 3.59 14.71
CA ALA A 155 16.00 4.69 14.70
C ALA A 155 16.80 5.88 15.21
N ALA A 156 17.01 6.89 14.37
CA ALA A 156 17.78 8.06 14.74
C ALA A 156 17.17 8.58 16.03
N GLU A 157 17.84 8.26 17.13
CA GLU A 157 17.42 8.55 18.48
C GLU A 157 17.28 10.07 18.49
N PRO A 158 16.07 10.64 18.62
CA PRO A 158 15.97 12.06 18.83
C PRO A 158 16.71 12.30 20.14
N ALA A 159 17.82 13.05 20.03
CA ALA A 159 18.69 13.42 21.11
C ALA A 159 17.90 13.92 22.32
N ALA A 160 17.56 13.02 23.23
CA ALA A 160 17.25 13.35 24.61
C ALA A 160 18.58 13.28 25.37
N ALA A 161 19.48 14.20 25.00
CA ALA A 161 20.52 14.65 25.91
C ALA A 161 19.81 15.33 27.10
N THR A 162 19.37 14.53 28.07
CA THR A 162 19.18 15.03 29.42
C THR A 162 20.54 14.94 30.10
N ASP A 163 21.26 16.04 29.98
CA ASP A 163 22.24 16.47 30.97
C ASP A 163 21.67 16.22 32.39
N GLY A 164 22.38 15.43 33.18
CA GLY A 164 21.94 14.92 34.48
C GLY A 164 23.16 14.58 35.32
N SER A 165 23.71 15.63 35.91
CA SER A 165 24.98 15.71 36.63
C SER A 165 25.17 14.76 37.84
N ALA A 166 26.46 14.50 38.10
CA ALA A 166 27.14 14.41 39.40
C ALA A 166 27.00 13.16 40.32
N GLN A 167 28.12 12.43 40.46
CA GLN A 167 28.86 12.23 41.73
C GLN A 167 30.24 11.59 41.39
N ALA A 168 31.37 12.29 41.53
CA ALA A 168 32.15 12.55 42.76
C ALA A 168 33.01 11.34 43.25
N GLY A 169 34.21 11.22 42.63
CA GLY A 169 35.56 10.75 43.08
C GLY A 169 35.79 9.68 44.17
N PRO A 170 37.04 9.46 44.62
CA PRO A 170 38.35 9.80 44.02
C PRO A 170 39.41 8.66 44.11
N GLY A 171 40.60 8.90 43.52
CA GLY A 171 41.88 8.42 44.08
C GLY A 171 42.83 7.64 43.15
N PRO A 172 43.89 8.28 42.63
CA PRO A 172 45.14 7.64 42.31
C PRO A 172 46.19 7.97 43.39
N GLU A 173 46.67 6.98 44.12
CA GLU A 173 47.88 7.11 44.93
C GLU A 173 48.78 5.90 44.66
N ASP A 174 49.95 6.21 44.09
CA ASP A 174 51.15 5.41 43.79
C ASP A 174 52.31 6.23 44.39
N PRO A 175 53.39 5.64 44.95
CA PRO A 175 54.33 4.77 44.23
C PRO A 175 54.90 3.54 44.97
#